data_AF-A0A2Y9GE68-F1
#
_entry.id   AF-A0A2Y9GE68-F1
#
_cell.length_a   1.000
_cell.length_b   1.000
_cell.length_c   1.000
_cell.angle_alpha   90.00
_cell.angle_beta   90.00
_cell.angle_gamma   90.00
#
_symmetry.space_group_name_H-M   'P 1'
#
loop_
_entity.id
_entity.type
_entity.pdbx_description
1 polymer ?
#
loop_
_entity_poly.entity_id
_entity_poly.type
_entity_poly.pdbx_seq_one_letter_code
_entity_poly.pdbx_strand_id
1 'polypeptide(L)'
;MVCKNDGYWDGIKCVCTSLFHGPRCEEVVPSIEIEPPPETVSAQMEMTVTVTSREYTKELEDRNSVQFKNFSDVFTKEMNIVYLGIPEYHGVNITRLSAGSIVVEHEVLLKTNYTPEYKEVFTKVTQEVVEKIQNVTKEQISRNNTCTTVLCYNTTATKMQSFTVTEYDPEKECRERVGNDYAAYFFVEYKEKKPNCINRCMPGFNSSLDCNFGKCQLDRSGPRCYCLTTDTVWYSGETCEFSTKKSLVYGLVGAAGAIVLVILVVLLMFMLRSNRKLKRQKSRVSQLYKWHEEDGGPTPGTFRNIGFDIHEDQDDSIHLDSIYSNFQPSLDQIDSETQIKIQRPQVLMTSI
;
A
#
# COMPACT_ATOMS: atom_id res chain seq x y z
N MET A 1 20.26 -27.50 -3.44
CA MET A 1 19.17 -26.50 -3.35
C MET A 1 19.23 -25.88 -1.96
N VAL A 2 19.06 -24.56 -1.82
CA VAL A 2 19.17 -23.87 -0.51
C VAL A 2 17.79 -23.37 -0.09
N CYS A 3 17.29 -23.87 1.04
CA CYS A 3 16.05 -23.44 1.67
C CYS A 3 16.27 -22.13 2.45
N LYS A 4 15.23 -21.29 2.55
CA LYS A 4 15.23 -20.01 3.27
C LYS A 4 14.41 -20.14 4.57
N ASN A 5 14.47 -19.09 5.41
CA ASN A 5 13.59 -18.89 6.57
C ASN A 5 13.49 -20.12 7.49
N ASP A 6 14.66 -20.64 7.87
CA ASP A 6 14.81 -21.82 8.75
C ASP A 6 14.18 -23.13 8.24
N GLY A 7 13.82 -23.17 6.95
CA GLY A 7 13.44 -24.41 6.28
C GLY A 7 14.63 -25.34 6.08
N TYR A 8 14.38 -26.66 6.10
CA TYR A 8 15.41 -27.68 5.86
C TYR A 8 15.10 -28.51 4.61
N TRP A 9 16.13 -29.09 4.02
CA TRP A 9 15.99 -29.95 2.84
C TRP A 9 15.83 -31.41 3.27
N ASP A 10 14.73 -32.06 2.87
CA ASP A 10 14.43 -33.46 3.23
C ASP A 10 15.01 -34.49 2.24
N GLY A 11 15.69 -34.04 1.19
CA GLY A 11 16.17 -34.88 0.09
C GLY A 11 15.39 -34.69 -1.21
N ILE A 12 14.15 -34.18 -1.14
CA ILE A 12 13.24 -34.03 -2.28
C ILE A 12 12.73 -32.58 -2.41
N LYS A 13 12.39 -31.93 -1.29
CA LYS A 13 11.85 -30.57 -1.22
C LYS A 13 12.34 -29.82 0.02
N CYS A 14 12.11 -28.51 0.04
CA CYS A 14 12.25 -27.74 1.28
C CYS A 14 11.02 -27.98 2.16
N VAL A 15 11.25 -28.35 3.42
CA VAL A 15 10.24 -28.41 4.47
C VAL A 15 10.30 -27.10 5.24
N CYS A 16 9.20 -26.36 5.21
CA CYS A 16 9.10 -25.02 5.78
C CYS A 16 8.53 -25.05 7.20
N THR A 17 8.82 -24.01 7.98
CA THR A 17 8.15 -23.76 9.26
C THR A 17 6.71 -23.27 9.02
N SER A 18 5.89 -23.22 10.07
CA SER A 18 4.46 -22.89 9.97
C SER A 18 4.16 -21.52 9.36
N LEU A 19 5.11 -20.58 9.39
CA LEU A 19 4.93 -19.22 8.88
C LEU A 19 5.29 -19.07 7.39
N PHE A 20 6.01 -20.01 6.80
CA PHE A 20 6.54 -19.87 5.45
C PHE A 20 6.10 -21.00 4.52
N HIS A 21 6.01 -20.69 3.23
CA HIS A 21 5.68 -21.62 2.16
C HIS A 21 6.45 -21.29 0.88
N GLY A 22 6.25 -22.10 -0.15
CA GLY A 22 6.98 -22.00 -1.42
C GLY A 22 8.07 -23.06 -1.57
N PRO A 23 8.62 -23.24 -2.78
CA PRO A 23 9.59 -24.30 -3.08
C PRO A 23 10.90 -24.17 -2.29
N ARG A 24 11.21 -22.97 -1.79
CA ARG A 24 12.39 -22.63 -0.98
C ARG A 24 12.01 -21.99 0.36
N CYS A 25 10.75 -22.06 0.78
CA CYS A 25 10.23 -21.39 1.99
C CYS A 25 10.40 -19.87 1.96
N GLU A 26 10.27 -19.27 0.78
CA GLU A 26 10.55 -17.86 0.54
C GLU A 26 9.36 -16.92 0.83
N GLU A 27 8.13 -17.43 0.87
CA GLU A 27 6.92 -16.63 1.00
C GLU A 27 6.24 -16.85 2.35
N VAL A 28 5.70 -15.77 2.96
CA VAL A 28 4.94 -15.87 4.21
C VAL A 28 3.52 -16.38 3.92
N VAL A 29 3.02 -17.29 4.76
CA VAL A 29 1.65 -17.82 4.61
C VAL A 29 0.60 -16.71 4.85
N PRO A 30 -0.56 -16.75 4.17
CA PRO A 30 -1.63 -15.77 4.37
C PRO A 30 -2.39 -15.97 5.68
N SER A 31 -2.38 -17.20 6.21
CA SER A 31 -3.07 -17.57 7.45
C SER A 31 -2.25 -18.57 8.26
N ILE A 32 -2.41 -18.50 9.57
CA ILE A 32 -1.80 -19.44 10.52
C ILE A 32 -2.91 -20.14 11.29
N GLU A 33 -2.75 -21.45 11.44
CA GLU A 33 -3.65 -22.25 12.27
C GLU A 33 -3.37 -21.93 13.75
N ILE A 34 -4.42 -21.45 14.43
CA ILE A 34 -4.47 -21.28 15.89
C ILE A 34 -5.38 -22.36 16.47
N GLU A 35 -5.26 -22.58 17.77
CA GLU A 35 -6.09 -23.57 18.45
C GLU A 35 -7.58 -23.22 18.32
N PRO A 36 -8.45 -24.23 18.15
CA PRO A 36 -9.88 -23.98 18.06
C PRO A 36 -10.39 -23.40 19.38
N PRO A 37 -11.39 -22.50 19.34
CA PRO A 37 -11.94 -21.93 20.55
C PRO A 37 -12.55 -23.03 21.44
N PRO A 38 -12.35 -22.95 22.76
CA PRO A 38 -13.01 -23.85 23.68
C PRO A 38 -14.53 -23.66 23.62
N GLU A 39 -15.29 -24.69 23.95
CA GLU A 39 -16.75 -24.59 23.99
C GLU A 39 -17.21 -23.59 25.06
N THR A 40 -16.50 -23.55 26.19
CA THR A 40 -16.77 -22.65 27.30
C THR A 40 -15.51 -21.94 27.75
N VAL A 41 -15.65 -20.67 28.08
CA VAL A 41 -14.63 -19.83 28.70
C VAL A 41 -14.99 -19.57 30.15
N SER A 42 -13.97 -19.37 30.98
CA SER A 42 -14.15 -19.10 32.41
C SER A 42 -13.53 -17.75 32.80
N ALA A 43 -13.99 -17.17 33.90
CA ALA A 43 -13.34 -16.04 34.53
C ALA A 43 -13.38 -16.19 36.04
N GLN A 44 -12.42 -15.59 36.70
CA GLN A 44 -12.28 -15.61 38.15
C GLN A 44 -12.22 -14.17 38.64
N MET A 45 -13.06 -13.85 39.62
CA MET A 45 -13.12 -12.53 40.22
C MET A 45 -12.77 -12.62 41.69
N GLU A 46 -11.71 -11.94 42.11
CA GLU A 46 -11.28 -11.93 43.50
C GLU A 46 -12.08 -10.93 44.32
N MET A 47 -12.65 -11.42 45.40
CA MET A 47 -13.52 -10.66 46.29
C MET A 47 -13.18 -10.94 47.75
N THR A 48 -13.40 -9.93 48.58
CA THR A 48 -13.31 -10.07 50.03
C THR A 48 -14.63 -9.66 50.64
N VAL A 49 -15.11 -10.48 51.58
CA VAL A 49 -16.24 -10.17 52.45
C VAL A 49 -15.88 -10.51 53.88
N THR A 50 -16.47 -9.81 54.85
CA THR A 50 -16.24 -10.11 56.26
C THR A 50 -17.53 -10.63 56.87
N VAL A 51 -17.50 -11.85 57.40
CA VAL A 51 -18.64 -12.48 58.08
C VAL A 51 -18.59 -12.14 59.56
N THR A 52 -19.66 -11.52 60.08
CA THR A 52 -19.78 -11.06 61.48
C THR A 52 -20.60 -11.98 62.37
N SER A 53 -21.38 -12.92 61.80
CA SER A 53 -22.24 -13.83 62.57
C SER A 53 -21.54 -15.02 63.19
N ARG A 54 -20.24 -15.20 62.92
CA ARG A 54 -19.45 -16.31 63.40
C ARG A 54 -18.10 -15.83 63.90
N GLU A 55 -17.62 -16.48 64.95
CA GLU A 55 -16.30 -16.23 65.51
C GLU A 55 -15.21 -16.95 64.72
N TYR A 56 -14.06 -16.30 64.62
CA TYR A 56 -12.89 -16.89 63.98
C TYR A 56 -12.21 -17.89 64.90
N THR A 57 -11.86 -19.07 64.39
CA THR A 57 -11.00 -20.03 65.06
C THR A 57 -9.78 -20.33 64.20
N LYS A 58 -8.65 -20.70 64.83
CA LYS A 58 -7.42 -21.06 64.11
C LYS A 58 -7.59 -22.26 63.18
N GLU A 59 -8.56 -23.12 63.46
CA GLU A 59 -8.87 -24.29 62.64
C GLU A 59 -9.38 -23.90 61.25
N LEU A 60 -9.92 -22.68 61.08
CA LEU A 60 -10.31 -22.11 59.79
C LEU A 60 -9.11 -21.79 58.88
N GLU A 61 -7.87 -21.82 59.39
CA GLU A 61 -6.67 -21.67 58.57
C GLU A 61 -6.32 -22.97 57.84
N ASP A 62 -6.74 -24.12 58.38
CA ASP A 62 -6.51 -25.43 57.77
C ASP A 62 -7.67 -25.83 56.85
N ARG A 63 -7.42 -25.85 55.53
CA ARG A 63 -8.41 -26.23 54.51
C ARG A 63 -8.94 -27.66 54.66
N ASN A 64 -8.22 -28.53 55.38
CA ASN A 64 -8.64 -29.90 55.63
C ASN A 64 -9.49 -30.06 56.89
N SER A 65 -9.54 -29.04 57.75
CA SER A 65 -10.28 -29.09 59.02
C SER A 65 -11.78 -29.22 58.79
N VAL A 66 -12.46 -29.78 59.79
CA VAL A 66 -13.92 -29.91 59.77
C VAL A 66 -14.58 -28.54 59.82
N GLN A 67 -13.99 -27.61 60.58
CA GLN A 67 -14.47 -26.23 60.73
C GLN A 67 -14.39 -25.48 59.38
N PHE A 68 -13.29 -25.58 58.65
CA PHE A 68 -13.14 -24.95 57.34
C PHE A 68 -14.15 -25.53 56.35
N LYS A 69 -14.26 -26.87 56.25
CA LYS A 69 -15.19 -27.53 55.33
C LYS A 69 -16.64 -27.14 55.61
N ASN A 70 -17.06 -27.19 56.88
CA ASN A 70 -18.41 -26.77 57.28
C ASN A 70 -18.67 -25.29 56.98
N PHE A 71 -17.68 -24.42 57.22
CA PHE A 71 -17.80 -23.00 56.88
C PHE A 71 -17.91 -22.81 55.36
N SER A 72 -17.03 -23.46 54.60
CA SER A 72 -16.99 -23.40 53.13
C SER A 72 -18.31 -23.86 52.53
N ASP A 73 -18.87 -24.98 52.99
CA ASP A 73 -20.14 -25.51 52.50
C ASP A 73 -21.30 -24.53 52.73
N VAL A 74 -21.33 -23.89 53.91
CA VAL A 74 -22.36 -22.89 54.24
C VAL A 74 -22.15 -21.63 53.41
N PHE A 75 -20.91 -21.14 53.29
CA PHE A 75 -20.57 -19.96 52.52
C PHE A 75 -20.93 -20.12 51.04
N THR A 76 -20.56 -21.25 50.43
CA THR A 76 -20.90 -21.56 49.04
C THR A 76 -22.42 -21.61 48.83
N LYS A 77 -23.17 -22.21 49.76
CA LYS A 77 -24.64 -22.24 49.66
C LYS A 77 -25.26 -20.85 49.72
N GLU A 78 -24.80 -19.98 50.63
CA GLU A 78 -25.28 -18.61 50.71
C GLU A 78 -24.93 -17.81 49.46
N MET A 79 -23.71 -17.93 48.93
CA MET A 79 -23.32 -17.24 47.69
C MET A 79 -24.11 -17.71 46.47
N ASN A 80 -24.47 -18.99 46.39
CA ASN A 80 -25.36 -19.49 45.33
C ASN A 80 -26.76 -18.84 45.37
N ILE A 81 -27.24 -18.45 46.56
CA ILE A 81 -28.51 -17.73 46.72
C ILE A 81 -28.33 -16.25 46.34
N VAL A 82 -27.24 -15.62 46.76
CA VAL A 82 -26.94 -14.21 46.44
C VAL A 82 -26.84 -13.99 44.92
N TYR A 83 -26.12 -14.87 44.23
CA TYR A 83 -25.88 -14.77 42.79
C TYR A 83 -26.95 -15.47 41.95
N LEU A 84 -28.07 -15.87 42.56
CA LEU A 84 -29.18 -16.47 41.86
C LEU A 84 -29.69 -15.52 40.76
N GLY A 85 -29.90 -16.05 39.56
CA GLY A 85 -30.31 -15.28 38.39
C GLY A 85 -29.17 -14.70 37.55
N ILE A 86 -27.90 -14.93 37.89
CA ILE A 86 -26.75 -14.69 37.00
C ILE A 86 -26.43 -16.02 36.29
N PRO A 87 -26.76 -16.19 34.99
CA PRO A 87 -26.55 -17.45 34.28
C PRO A 87 -25.08 -17.90 34.23
N GLU A 88 -24.17 -16.94 34.17
CA GLU A 88 -22.73 -17.18 34.05
C GLU A 88 -22.07 -17.53 35.39
N TYR A 89 -22.79 -17.44 36.52
CA TYR A 89 -22.25 -17.81 37.82
C TYR A 89 -22.17 -19.34 37.96
N HIS A 90 -20.96 -19.84 38.26
CA HIS A 90 -20.69 -21.27 38.39
C HIS A 90 -20.37 -21.68 39.84
N GLY A 91 -19.90 -20.75 40.68
CA GLY A 91 -19.60 -21.05 42.08
C GLY A 91 -18.66 -20.06 42.72
N VAL A 92 -18.24 -20.37 43.95
CA VAL A 92 -17.19 -19.63 44.67
C VAL A 92 -16.14 -20.59 45.21
N ASN A 93 -14.90 -20.12 45.29
CA ASN A 93 -13.77 -20.83 45.86
C ASN A 93 -13.10 -19.96 46.94
N ILE A 94 -13.06 -20.44 48.18
CA ILE A 94 -12.42 -19.70 49.28
C ILE A 94 -10.90 -19.88 49.15
N THR A 95 -10.19 -18.77 48.95
CA THR A 95 -8.74 -18.74 48.86
C THR A 95 -8.12 -18.66 50.26
N ARG A 96 -8.69 -17.84 51.14
CA ARG A 96 -8.17 -17.64 52.50
C ARG A 96 -9.25 -17.17 53.49
N LEU A 97 -9.14 -17.66 54.73
CA LEU A 97 -9.87 -17.15 55.89
C LEU A 97 -8.89 -16.48 56.86
N SER A 98 -9.25 -15.31 57.40
CA SER A 98 -8.39 -14.60 58.36
C SER A 98 -9.18 -13.91 59.48
N ALA A 99 -8.46 -13.50 60.53
CA ALA A 99 -9.01 -12.93 61.75
C ALA A 99 -9.49 -11.46 61.57
N GLY A 100 -10.57 -11.10 62.26
CA GLY A 100 -11.21 -9.77 62.20
C GLY A 100 -12.73 -9.84 62.07
N SER A 101 -13.39 -10.71 62.84
CA SER A 101 -14.51 -11.55 62.32
C SER A 101 -14.01 -12.46 61.19
N ILE A 102 -14.79 -13.37 60.63
CA ILE A 102 -14.24 -14.27 59.59
C ILE A 102 -14.11 -13.49 58.29
N VAL A 103 -12.91 -13.02 57.96
CA VAL A 103 -12.62 -12.36 56.68
C VAL A 103 -12.40 -13.43 55.62
N VAL A 104 -13.25 -13.43 54.59
CA VAL A 104 -13.29 -14.42 53.52
C VAL A 104 -12.74 -13.79 52.24
N GLU A 105 -11.51 -14.15 51.89
CA GLU A 105 -10.98 -13.95 50.55
C GLU A 105 -11.45 -15.14 49.69
N HIS A 106 -12.09 -14.83 48.57
CA HIS A 106 -12.65 -15.84 47.69
C HIS A 106 -12.65 -15.39 46.24
N GLU A 107 -12.69 -16.37 45.35
CA GLU A 107 -12.87 -16.19 43.93
C GLU A 107 -14.33 -16.52 43.58
N VAL A 108 -14.99 -15.64 42.83
CA VAL A 108 -16.23 -15.94 42.14
C VAL A 108 -15.87 -16.55 40.79
N LEU A 109 -16.35 -17.77 40.56
CA LEU A 109 -16.12 -18.54 39.34
C LEU A 109 -17.25 -18.26 38.36
N LEU A 110 -16.91 -17.69 37.22
CA LEU A 110 -17.81 -17.40 36.12
C LEU A 110 -17.51 -18.31 34.94
N LYS A 111 -18.55 -18.75 34.22
CA LYS A 111 -18.44 -19.61 33.04
C LYS A 111 -19.52 -19.26 32.03
N THR A 112 -19.14 -19.15 30.76
CA THR A 112 -20.09 -18.93 29.65
C THR A 112 -19.61 -19.60 28.38
N ASN A 113 -20.50 -19.75 27.40
CA ASN A 113 -20.14 -20.27 26.09
C ASN A 113 -19.23 -19.29 25.36
N TYR A 114 -18.26 -19.80 24.60
CA TYR A 114 -17.39 -18.92 23.82
C TYR A 114 -18.18 -18.17 22.74
N THR A 115 -18.04 -16.85 22.75
CA THR A 115 -18.42 -15.95 21.67
C THR A 115 -17.26 -15.00 21.42
N PRO A 116 -17.12 -14.38 20.24
CA PRO A 116 -16.10 -13.36 20.00
C PRO A 116 -16.16 -12.22 21.04
N GLU A 117 -17.34 -11.93 21.57
CA GLU A 117 -17.61 -10.85 22.54
C GLU A 117 -17.62 -11.31 24.01
N TYR A 118 -17.12 -12.51 24.33
CA TYR A 118 -17.18 -13.08 25.69
C TYR A 118 -16.52 -12.19 26.77
N LYS A 119 -15.47 -11.42 26.41
CA LYS A 119 -14.80 -10.46 27.30
C LYS A 119 -15.76 -9.36 27.77
N GLU A 120 -16.65 -8.90 26.90
CA GLU A 120 -17.67 -7.89 27.23
C GLU A 120 -18.76 -8.49 28.13
N VAL A 121 -19.17 -9.74 27.86
CA VAL A 121 -20.11 -10.49 28.70
C VAL A 121 -19.57 -10.58 30.13
N PHE A 122 -18.31 -11.01 30.30
CA PHE A 122 -17.74 -11.09 31.64
C PHE A 122 -17.57 -9.73 32.31
N THR A 123 -17.28 -8.67 31.57
CA THR A 123 -17.21 -7.30 32.12
C THR A 123 -18.56 -6.89 32.70
N LYS A 124 -19.65 -7.15 31.97
CA LYS A 124 -21.02 -6.86 32.42
C LYS A 124 -21.41 -7.71 33.63
N VAL A 125 -21.15 -9.01 33.58
CA VAL A 125 -21.47 -9.94 34.69
C VAL A 125 -20.68 -9.57 35.95
N THR A 126 -19.41 -9.17 35.81
CA THR A 126 -18.58 -8.71 36.94
C THR A 126 -19.24 -7.53 37.66
N GLN A 127 -19.77 -6.56 36.90
CA GLN A 127 -20.52 -5.43 37.48
C GLN A 127 -21.78 -5.91 38.21
N GLU A 128 -22.54 -6.82 37.60
CA GLU A 128 -23.75 -7.38 38.22
C GLU A 128 -23.45 -8.15 39.52
N VAL A 129 -22.38 -8.94 39.55
CA VAL A 129 -21.91 -9.66 40.75
C VAL A 129 -21.59 -8.67 41.87
N VAL A 130 -20.86 -7.59 41.57
CA VAL A 130 -20.54 -6.53 42.54
C VAL A 130 -21.81 -5.87 43.06
N GLU A 131 -22.74 -5.51 42.18
CA GLU A 131 -24.00 -4.87 42.57
C GLU A 131 -24.86 -5.77 43.46
N LYS A 132 -24.99 -7.06 43.12
CA LYS A 132 -25.79 -8.01 43.93
C LYS A 132 -25.24 -8.18 45.34
N ILE A 133 -23.93 -8.40 45.49
CA ILE A 133 -23.35 -8.57 46.82
C ILE A 133 -23.42 -7.27 47.63
N GLN A 134 -23.28 -6.11 46.99
CA GLN A 134 -23.43 -4.81 47.65
C GLN A 134 -24.88 -4.56 48.09
N ASN A 135 -25.87 -4.98 47.30
CA ASN A 135 -27.28 -4.84 47.68
C ASN A 135 -27.64 -5.78 48.84
N VAL A 136 -27.22 -7.04 48.80
CA VAL A 136 -27.46 -7.99 49.90
C VAL A 136 -26.83 -7.51 51.21
N THR A 137 -25.60 -7.02 51.15
CA THR A 137 -24.95 -6.44 52.34
C THR A 137 -25.74 -5.24 52.87
N LYS A 138 -26.15 -4.28 52.03
CA LYS A 138 -26.96 -3.12 52.44
C LYS A 138 -28.34 -3.49 53.02
N GLU A 139 -29.05 -4.45 52.42
CA GLU A 139 -30.36 -4.90 52.90
C GLU A 139 -30.29 -5.55 54.28
N GLN A 140 -29.22 -6.31 54.57
CA GLN A 140 -29.00 -6.92 55.88
C GLN A 140 -28.88 -5.89 57.02
N ILE A 141 -28.37 -4.67 56.76
CA ILE A 141 -28.36 -3.59 57.77
C ILE A 141 -29.76 -3.01 57.99
N SER A 142 -30.51 -2.85 56.90
CA SER A 142 -31.72 -2.02 56.87
C SER A 142 -32.89 -2.62 57.68
N ARG A 143 -32.85 -3.92 58.00
CA ARG A 143 -33.95 -4.64 58.69
C ARG A 143 -33.83 -4.74 60.22
N ASN A 144 -32.96 -3.95 60.86
CA ASN A 144 -32.55 -4.00 62.28
C ASN A 144 -31.35 -4.93 62.51
N ASN A 145 -30.47 -4.54 63.44
CA ASN A 145 -29.27 -5.25 63.94
C ASN A 145 -29.44 -6.74 64.33
N THR A 146 -30.58 -7.36 64.08
CA THR A 146 -30.83 -8.80 64.21
C THR A 146 -30.72 -9.45 62.84
N CYS A 147 -29.58 -10.08 62.60
CA CYS A 147 -29.38 -10.86 61.39
C CYS A 147 -30.12 -12.19 61.50
N THR A 148 -31.09 -12.42 60.62
CA THR A 148 -31.91 -13.64 60.57
C THR A 148 -31.36 -14.69 59.59
N THR A 149 -30.26 -14.40 58.88
CA THR A 149 -29.62 -15.29 57.89
C THR A 149 -28.50 -16.12 58.51
N VAL A 150 -28.10 -17.21 57.83
CA VAL A 150 -27.09 -18.15 58.32
C VAL A 150 -25.69 -17.50 58.38
N LEU A 151 -25.40 -16.58 57.44
CA LEU A 151 -24.20 -15.74 57.42
C LEU A 151 -24.59 -14.26 57.29
N CYS A 152 -23.89 -13.41 58.06
CA CYS A 152 -24.12 -11.97 58.11
C CYS A 152 -22.83 -11.27 57.74
N TYR A 153 -22.93 -10.25 56.89
CA TYR A 153 -21.75 -9.64 56.30
C TYR A 153 -21.57 -8.20 56.78
N ASN A 154 -20.31 -7.78 56.93
CA ASN A 154 -19.98 -6.38 57.15
C ASN A 154 -20.06 -5.62 55.82
N THR A 155 -20.76 -4.50 55.83
CA THR A 155 -21.23 -3.78 54.65
C THR A 155 -20.25 -2.78 54.08
N THR A 156 -19.27 -2.37 54.87
CA THR A 156 -18.17 -1.49 54.45
C THR A 156 -16.89 -2.26 54.12
N ALA A 157 -16.89 -3.59 54.32
CA ALA A 157 -15.71 -4.43 54.14
C ALA A 157 -15.71 -5.23 52.82
N THR A 158 -16.78 -5.17 52.01
CA THR A 158 -16.80 -5.84 50.72
C THR A 158 -15.90 -5.10 49.72
N LYS A 159 -14.84 -5.76 49.28
CA LYS A 159 -13.88 -5.19 48.33
C LYS A 159 -13.69 -6.15 47.15
N MET A 160 -13.79 -5.60 45.94
CA MET A 160 -13.30 -6.25 44.73
C MET A 160 -11.79 -6.00 44.67
N GLN A 161 -11.00 -7.07 44.49
CA GLN A 161 -9.54 -6.96 44.40
C GLN A 161 -9.07 -6.98 42.95
N SER A 162 -9.49 -7.97 42.17
CA SER A 162 -9.05 -8.14 40.79
C SER A 162 -10.04 -9.01 39.99
N PHE A 163 -9.89 -9.00 38.66
CA PHE A 163 -10.67 -9.82 37.75
C PHE A 163 -9.73 -10.41 36.69
N THR A 164 -9.79 -11.72 36.50
CA THR A 164 -8.92 -12.48 35.61
C THR A 164 -9.77 -13.35 34.68
N VAL A 165 -9.65 -13.14 33.37
CA VAL A 165 -10.27 -13.99 32.35
C VAL A 165 -9.34 -15.17 32.07
N THR A 166 -9.89 -16.39 31.93
CA THR A 166 -9.07 -17.56 31.55
C THR A 166 -8.50 -17.45 30.14
N GLU A 167 -7.39 -18.17 29.97
CA GLU A 167 -6.23 -17.99 29.09
C GLU A 167 -6.46 -18.01 27.57
N TYR A 168 -7.68 -18.22 27.09
CA TYR A 168 -7.91 -18.28 25.65
C TYR A 168 -7.96 -16.87 25.07
N ASP A 169 -6.83 -16.40 24.55
CA ASP A 169 -6.70 -15.13 23.82
C ASP A 169 -6.17 -15.40 22.40
N PRO A 170 -7.05 -15.48 21.39
CA PRO A 170 -6.64 -15.82 20.03
C PRO A 170 -5.74 -14.74 19.41
N GLU A 171 -5.85 -13.48 19.84
CA GLU A 171 -4.98 -12.41 19.34
C GLU A 171 -3.56 -12.52 19.87
N LYS A 172 -3.43 -12.93 21.14
CA LYS A 172 -2.12 -13.20 21.74
C LYS A 172 -1.48 -14.43 21.08
N GLU A 173 -2.22 -15.51 20.93
CA GLU A 173 -1.74 -16.73 20.28
C GLU A 173 -1.31 -16.46 18.83
N CYS A 174 -2.12 -15.72 18.07
CA CYS A 174 -1.80 -15.30 16.71
C CYS A 174 -0.46 -14.54 16.66
N ARG A 175 -0.27 -13.55 17.53
CA ARG A 175 0.99 -12.78 17.60
C ARG A 175 2.19 -13.63 17.98
N GLU A 176 2.04 -14.55 18.93
CA GLU A 176 3.11 -15.45 19.37
C GLU A 176 3.53 -16.44 18.28
N ARG A 177 2.57 -17.03 17.54
CA ARG A 177 2.86 -17.97 16.44
C ARG A 177 3.51 -17.30 15.24
N VAL A 178 3.17 -16.03 14.96
CA VAL A 178 3.76 -15.25 13.86
C VAL A 178 5.19 -14.83 14.18
N GLY A 179 5.46 -14.46 15.43
CA GLY A 179 6.72 -13.87 15.84
C GLY A 179 6.85 -12.39 15.47
N ASN A 180 7.84 -11.72 16.08
CA ASN A 180 7.93 -10.25 16.10
C ASN A 180 8.09 -9.60 14.72
N ASP A 181 8.71 -10.29 13.75
CA ASP A 181 9.01 -9.75 12.42
C ASP A 181 7.76 -9.44 11.59
N TYR A 182 6.69 -10.22 11.78
CA TYR A 182 5.46 -10.10 11.00
C TYR A 182 4.21 -9.87 11.87
N ALA A 183 4.34 -9.87 13.20
CA ALA A 183 3.21 -9.71 14.14
C ALA A 183 2.37 -8.46 13.89
N ALA A 184 2.96 -7.38 13.37
CA ALA A 184 2.25 -6.14 13.04
C ALA A 184 1.27 -6.27 11.86
N TYR A 185 1.43 -7.31 11.02
CA TYR A 185 0.64 -7.50 9.80
C TYR A 185 -0.40 -8.62 9.90
N PHE A 186 -0.34 -9.41 10.97
CA PHE A 186 -1.33 -10.44 11.28
C PHE A 186 -2.32 -9.95 12.31
N PHE A 187 -3.57 -10.34 12.14
CA PHE A 187 -4.67 -10.02 13.04
C PHE A 187 -5.69 -11.16 13.03
N VAL A 188 -6.56 -11.17 14.03
CA VAL A 188 -7.63 -12.18 14.13
C VAL A 188 -8.89 -11.65 13.47
N GLU A 189 -9.45 -12.40 12.54
CA GLU A 189 -10.77 -12.13 11.98
C GLU A 189 -11.69 -13.34 12.14
N TYR A 190 -12.95 -13.07 12.45
CA TYR A 190 -13.94 -14.09 12.75
C TYR A 190 -14.74 -14.45 11.51
N LYS A 191 -14.77 -15.74 11.19
CA LYS A 191 -15.63 -16.31 10.14
C LYS A 191 -16.37 -17.49 10.73
N GLU A 192 -17.70 -17.47 10.64
CA GLU A 192 -18.57 -18.51 11.24
C GLU A 192 -18.30 -18.71 12.75
N LYS A 193 -18.06 -17.62 13.50
CA LYS A 193 -17.70 -17.62 14.94
C LYS A 193 -16.37 -18.30 15.29
N LYS A 194 -15.55 -18.64 14.28
CA LYS A 194 -14.20 -19.17 14.49
C LYS A 194 -13.16 -18.06 14.28
N PRO A 195 -12.21 -17.89 15.21
CA PRO A 195 -11.12 -16.95 15.03
C PRO A 195 -10.14 -17.49 13.99
N ASN A 196 -9.72 -16.64 13.05
CA ASN A 196 -8.71 -16.97 12.04
C ASN A 196 -7.57 -15.97 12.18
N CYS A 197 -6.36 -16.44 12.44
CA CYS A 197 -5.15 -15.63 12.42
C CYS A 197 -4.70 -15.43 10.97
N ILE A 198 -4.94 -14.24 10.42
CA ILE A 198 -4.74 -13.95 9.00
C ILE A 198 -3.97 -12.65 8.82
N ASN A 199 -3.36 -12.49 7.65
CA ASN A 199 -2.95 -11.20 7.15
C ASN A 199 -3.85 -10.77 5.98
N ARG A 200 -3.64 -9.55 5.48
CA ARG A 200 -4.47 -9.00 4.38
C ARG A 200 -4.39 -9.80 3.07
N CYS A 201 -3.41 -10.67 2.89
CA CYS A 201 -3.33 -11.50 1.69
C CYS A 201 -4.22 -12.76 1.74
N MET A 202 -4.89 -13.04 2.86
CA MET A 202 -5.87 -14.12 2.93
C MET A 202 -7.18 -13.70 2.25
N PRO A 203 -7.67 -14.41 1.22
CA PRO A 203 -8.92 -14.06 0.54
C PRO A 203 -10.16 -14.44 1.36
N GLY A 204 -11.27 -13.74 1.12
CA GLY A 204 -12.59 -14.10 1.65
C GLY A 204 -12.88 -13.57 3.07
N PHE A 205 -12.19 -12.49 3.46
CA PHE A 205 -12.38 -11.71 4.68
C PHE A 205 -12.62 -10.23 4.33
N ASN A 206 -13.15 -9.44 5.26
CA ASN A 206 -13.46 -8.02 4.99
C ASN A 206 -12.18 -7.17 4.87
N SER A 207 -11.13 -7.60 5.56
CA SER A 207 -9.80 -6.97 5.57
C SER A 207 -8.89 -7.42 4.43
N SER A 208 -9.36 -8.35 3.58
CA SER A 208 -8.59 -8.90 2.46
C SER A 208 -8.23 -7.80 1.46
N LEU A 209 -6.96 -7.78 1.05
CA LEU A 209 -6.45 -6.95 -0.03
C LEU A 209 -6.72 -7.63 -1.37
N ASP A 210 -7.55 -6.99 -2.20
CA ASP A 210 -7.79 -7.45 -3.56
C ASP A 210 -6.69 -6.94 -4.50
N CYS A 211 -5.94 -7.87 -5.08
CA CYS A 211 -4.87 -7.59 -6.05
C CYS A 211 -5.33 -7.76 -7.50
N ASN A 212 -6.63 -7.88 -7.78
CA ASN A 212 -7.20 -8.06 -9.13
C ASN A 212 -6.44 -9.15 -9.93
N PHE A 213 -5.63 -8.74 -10.91
CA PHE A 213 -4.80 -9.60 -11.75
C PHE A 213 -3.35 -9.73 -11.24
N GLY A 214 -3.19 -9.77 -9.92
CA GLY A 214 -1.92 -9.89 -9.22
C GLY A 214 -1.97 -10.94 -8.11
N LYS A 215 -0.79 -11.28 -7.60
CA LYS A 215 -0.63 -12.14 -6.43
C LYS A 215 -0.34 -11.29 -5.20
N CYS A 216 -1.14 -11.42 -4.14
CA CYS A 216 -0.83 -10.80 -2.85
C CYS A 216 0.28 -11.59 -2.15
N GLN A 217 1.31 -10.89 -1.68
CA GLN A 217 2.35 -11.46 -0.83
C GLN A 217 2.67 -10.52 0.33
N LEU A 218 3.02 -11.10 1.48
CA LEU A 218 3.43 -10.34 2.65
C LEU A 218 4.96 -10.22 2.71
N ASP A 219 5.44 -8.99 2.50
CA ASP A 219 6.86 -8.65 2.67
C ASP A 219 7.14 -8.14 4.09
N ARG A 220 8.42 -7.98 4.43
CA ARG A 220 8.84 -7.31 5.69
C ARG A 220 8.33 -5.88 5.82
N SER A 221 8.05 -5.21 4.70
CA SER A 221 7.45 -3.86 4.69
C SER A 221 5.92 -3.87 4.78
N GLY A 222 5.28 -5.04 4.74
CA GLY A 222 3.84 -5.21 4.74
C GLY A 222 3.29 -5.89 3.48
N PRO A 223 1.96 -6.04 3.39
CA PRO A 223 1.30 -6.73 2.28
C PRO A 223 1.41 -5.92 0.98
N ARG A 224 1.77 -6.60 -0.11
CA ARG A 224 1.94 -6.00 -1.43
C ARG A 224 1.36 -6.90 -2.52
N CYS A 225 0.83 -6.26 -3.56
CA CYS A 225 0.37 -6.94 -4.76
C CYS A 225 1.49 -7.00 -5.80
N TYR A 226 1.75 -8.20 -6.31
CA TYR A 226 2.67 -8.45 -7.39
C TYR A 226 1.89 -8.72 -8.66
N CYS A 227 1.87 -7.76 -9.58
CA CYS A 227 1.08 -7.84 -10.81
C CYS A 227 1.61 -8.92 -11.74
N LEU A 228 0.71 -9.79 -12.20
CA LEU A 228 1.07 -10.82 -13.16
C LEU A 228 1.38 -10.17 -14.50
N THR A 229 2.44 -10.62 -15.16
CA THR A 229 2.72 -10.20 -16.53
C THR A 229 2.30 -11.31 -17.46
N THR A 230 1.32 -11.02 -18.33
CA THR A 230 0.89 -11.95 -19.38
C THR A 230 1.59 -11.61 -20.68
N ASP A 231 1.52 -12.49 -21.68
CA ASP A 231 2.13 -12.22 -22.99
C ASP A 231 1.48 -11.04 -23.72
N THR A 232 0.19 -10.78 -23.47
CA THR A 232 -0.61 -9.81 -24.23
C THR A 232 -0.92 -8.52 -23.47
N VAL A 233 -0.85 -8.54 -22.14
CA VAL A 233 -1.26 -7.41 -21.28
C VAL A 233 -0.23 -7.18 -20.16
N TRP A 234 0.11 -5.91 -19.92
CA TRP A 234 0.79 -5.49 -18.69
C TRP A 234 -0.24 -4.97 -17.69
N TYR A 235 -0.16 -5.47 -16.47
CA TYR A 235 -0.95 -4.98 -15.34
C TYR A 235 -0.09 -4.06 -14.47
N SER A 236 -0.65 -2.93 -14.04
CA SER A 236 0.05 -1.91 -13.24
C SER A 236 -0.90 -1.27 -12.21
N GLY A 237 -0.33 -0.54 -11.24
CA GLY A 237 -1.05 0.01 -10.09
C GLY A 237 -0.66 -0.69 -8.79
N GLU A 238 -1.06 -0.14 -7.65
CA GLU A 238 -0.75 -0.73 -6.34
C GLU A 238 -1.49 -2.04 -6.10
N THR A 239 -2.68 -2.19 -6.69
CA THR A 239 -3.57 -3.37 -6.63
C THR A 239 -3.73 -4.05 -8.00
N CYS A 240 -2.84 -3.74 -8.96
CA CYS A 240 -2.88 -4.28 -10.32
C CYS A 240 -4.19 -4.04 -11.09
N GLU A 241 -4.80 -2.89 -10.83
CA GLU A 241 -6.09 -2.48 -11.39
C GLU A 241 -6.04 -2.06 -12.87
N PHE A 242 -4.91 -1.50 -13.32
CA PHE A 242 -4.77 -1.01 -14.69
C PHE A 242 -4.24 -2.09 -15.60
N SER A 243 -4.87 -2.24 -16.77
CA SER A 243 -4.42 -3.18 -17.81
C SER A 243 -4.08 -2.44 -19.11
N THR A 244 -2.91 -2.73 -19.67
CA THR A 244 -2.44 -2.14 -20.92
C THR A 244 -2.06 -3.22 -21.92
N LYS A 245 -2.68 -3.18 -23.10
CA LYS A 245 -2.40 -4.16 -24.16
C LYS A 245 -1.02 -3.90 -24.75
N LYS A 246 -0.16 -4.93 -24.77
CA LYS A 246 1.18 -4.81 -25.36
C LYS A 246 1.14 -4.47 -26.84
N SER A 247 0.18 -5.04 -27.57
CA SER A 247 0.00 -4.78 -29.01
C SER A 247 -0.29 -3.32 -29.31
N LEU A 248 -0.97 -2.59 -28.42
CA LEU A 248 -1.20 -1.16 -28.59
C LEU A 248 0.11 -0.40 -28.50
N VAL A 249 0.93 -0.70 -27.49
CA VAL A 249 2.23 -0.03 -27.31
C VAL A 249 3.20 -0.38 -28.42
N TYR A 250 3.35 -1.67 -28.77
CA TYR A 250 4.19 -2.08 -29.89
C TYR A 250 3.69 -1.54 -31.23
N GLY A 251 2.38 -1.43 -31.42
CA GLY A 251 1.79 -0.82 -32.62
C GLY A 251 2.13 0.67 -32.73
N LEU A 252 2.00 1.43 -31.64
CA LEU A 252 2.34 2.85 -31.62
C LEU A 252 3.85 3.09 -31.79
N VAL A 253 4.69 2.34 -31.07
CA VAL A 253 6.14 2.44 -31.18
C VAL A 253 6.62 2.05 -32.59
N GLY A 254 6.03 0.99 -33.17
CA GLY A 254 6.32 0.56 -34.52
C GLY A 254 5.93 1.61 -35.57
N ALA A 255 4.74 2.20 -35.45
CA ALA A 255 4.29 3.27 -36.34
C ALA A 255 5.18 4.52 -36.25
N ALA A 256 5.51 4.96 -35.04
CA ALA A 256 6.44 6.08 -34.82
C ALA A 256 7.82 5.79 -35.41
N GLY A 257 8.35 4.58 -35.22
CA GLY A 257 9.61 4.14 -35.82
C GLY A 257 9.60 4.18 -37.35
N ALA A 258 8.51 3.73 -37.98
CA ALA A 258 8.35 3.80 -39.43
C ALA A 258 8.36 5.25 -39.94
N ILE A 259 7.68 6.17 -39.25
CA ILE A 259 7.67 7.60 -39.60
C ILE A 259 9.08 8.19 -39.52
N VAL A 260 9.83 7.90 -38.46
CA VAL A 260 11.22 8.35 -38.28
C VAL A 260 12.11 7.82 -39.41
N LEU A 261 11.97 6.55 -39.79
CA LEU A 261 12.71 5.97 -40.91
C LEU A 261 12.41 6.68 -42.24
N VAL A 262 11.15 7.00 -42.53
CA VAL A 262 10.77 7.74 -43.74
C VAL A 262 11.43 9.11 -43.76
N ILE A 263 11.43 9.84 -42.64
CA ILE A 263 12.10 11.15 -42.53
C ILE A 263 13.61 11.02 -42.80
N LEU A 264 14.27 10.02 -42.23
CA LEU A 264 15.70 9.77 -42.46
C LEU A 264 15.99 9.49 -43.94
N VAL A 265 15.15 8.70 -44.62
CA VAL A 265 15.27 8.43 -46.06
C VAL A 265 15.11 9.72 -46.87
N VAL A 266 14.13 10.56 -46.54
CA VAL A 266 13.92 11.85 -47.22
C VAL A 266 15.12 12.78 -47.02
N LEU A 267 15.67 12.88 -45.81
CA LEU A 267 16.86 13.67 -45.51
C LEU A 267 18.08 13.15 -46.26
N LEU A 268 18.30 11.83 -46.31
CA LEU A 268 19.36 11.21 -47.10
C LEU A 268 19.21 11.56 -48.60
N MET A 269 18.00 11.45 -49.15
CA MET A 269 17.72 11.84 -50.53
C MET A 269 18.00 13.32 -50.79
N PHE A 270 17.63 14.20 -49.86
CA PHE A 270 17.91 15.63 -49.96
C PHE A 270 19.42 15.91 -49.92
N MET A 271 20.17 15.28 -49.00
CA MET A 271 21.63 15.40 -48.92
C MET A 271 22.31 14.90 -50.18
N LEU A 272 21.86 13.77 -50.76
CA LEU A 272 22.40 13.26 -52.02
C LEU A 272 22.10 14.20 -53.20
N ARG A 273 20.89 14.77 -53.28
CA ARG A 273 20.53 15.76 -54.31
C ARG A 273 21.36 17.05 -54.15
N SER A 274 21.50 17.55 -52.93
CA SER A 274 22.32 18.72 -52.62
C SER A 274 23.78 18.50 -52.99
N ASN A 275 24.36 17.37 -52.59
CA ASN A 275 25.73 17.01 -52.96
C ASN A 275 25.92 16.85 -54.48
N ARG A 276 24.93 16.32 -55.20
CA ARG A 276 24.96 16.27 -56.68
C ARG A 276 24.89 17.67 -57.29
N LYS A 277 24.04 18.57 -56.77
CA LYS A 277 23.96 19.97 -57.22
C LYS A 277 25.26 20.72 -56.91
N LEU A 278 25.83 20.55 -55.71
CA LEU A 278 27.12 21.13 -55.32
C LEU A 278 28.27 20.61 -56.18
N LYS A 279 28.33 19.31 -56.50
CA LYS A 279 29.32 18.77 -57.45
C LYS A 279 29.16 19.38 -58.85
N ARG A 280 27.92 19.56 -59.33
CA ARG A 280 27.65 20.23 -60.62
C ARG A 280 28.09 21.71 -60.59
N GLN A 281 27.77 22.45 -59.53
CA GLN A 281 28.24 23.83 -59.36
C GLN A 281 29.77 23.91 -59.26
N LYS A 282 30.43 23.02 -58.50
CA LYS A 282 31.89 22.98 -58.38
C LYS A 282 32.55 22.69 -59.74
N SER A 283 31.93 21.85 -60.58
CA SER A 283 32.40 21.62 -61.96
C SER A 283 32.23 22.86 -62.86
N ARG A 284 31.10 23.57 -62.75
CA ARG A 284 30.86 24.82 -63.50
C ARG A 284 31.80 25.94 -63.08
N VAL A 285 32.04 26.11 -61.77
CA VAL A 285 33.01 27.10 -61.25
C VAL A 285 34.44 26.74 -61.66
N SER A 286 34.81 25.46 -61.66
CA SER A 286 36.14 25.04 -62.14
C SER A 286 36.32 25.24 -63.64
N GLN A 287 35.25 25.11 -64.45
CA GLN A 287 35.29 25.46 -65.87
C GLN A 287 35.38 26.97 -66.07
N LEU A 288 34.67 27.77 -65.27
CA LEU A 288 34.74 29.24 -65.31
C LEU A 288 36.14 29.77 -64.94
N TYR A 289 36.78 29.17 -63.93
CA TYR A 289 38.16 29.51 -63.57
C TYR A 289 39.16 29.18 -64.69
N LYS A 290 38.95 28.06 -65.40
CA LYS A 290 39.75 27.70 -66.59
C LYS A 290 39.56 28.68 -67.75
N TRP A 291 38.33 29.12 -68.00
CA TRP A 291 38.04 30.16 -69.00
C TRP A 291 38.72 31.50 -68.66
N HIS A 292 38.81 31.86 -67.38
CA HIS A 292 39.52 33.06 -66.92
C HIS A 292 41.06 32.96 -67.02
N GLU A 293 41.63 31.76 -67.16
CA GLU A 293 43.07 31.58 -67.40
C GLU A 293 43.43 31.56 -68.90
N GLU A 294 42.51 31.18 -69.77
CA GLU A 294 42.75 31.11 -71.22
C GLU A 294 42.55 32.46 -71.94
N ASP A 295 41.68 33.34 -71.43
CA ASP A 295 41.56 34.72 -71.89
C ASP A 295 42.35 35.66 -70.97
N GLY A 296 43.67 35.77 -71.24
CA GLY A 296 44.61 36.82 -70.83
C GLY A 296 44.29 37.66 -69.59
N GLY A 297 45.15 37.56 -68.57
CA GLY A 297 45.10 38.38 -67.35
C GLY A 297 44.94 39.89 -67.58
N PRO A 298 44.45 40.63 -66.57
CA PRO A 298 43.85 41.95 -66.75
C PRO A 298 44.87 43.00 -67.22
N THR A 299 44.57 43.68 -68.32
CA THR A 299 45.25 44.92 -68.71
C THR A 299 44.78 46.08 -67.81
N PRO A 300 45.67 46.94 -67.31
CA PRO A 300 45.29 48.01 -66.39
C PRO A 300 44.42 49.05 -67.11
N GLY A 301 43.27 49.40 -66.54
CA GLY A 301 42.50 50.60 -66.92
C GLY A 301 41.06 50.39 -67.39
N THR A 302 40.50 49.18 -67.33
CA THR A 302 39.10 48.98 -67.75
C THR A 302 38.22 48.61 -66.55
N PHE A 303 37.36 49.53 -66.12
CA PHE A 303 36.26 49.22 -65.19
C PHE A 303 35.16 48.47 -65.94
N ARG A 304 34.74 47.31 -65.43
CA ARG A 304 33.50 46.65 -65.85
C ARG A 304 32.65 46.31 -64.63
N ASN A 305 31.45 46.90 -64.59
CA ASN A 305 30.42 46.59 -63.62
C ASN A 305 29.90 45.17 -63.85
N ILE A 306 30.09 44.30 -62.86
CA ILE A 306 29.40 43.02 -62.80
C ILE A 306 28.11 43.27 -62.01
N GLY A 307 27.06 43.63 -62.73
CA GLY A 307 25.71 43.74 -62.19
C GLY A 307 24.75 43.36 -63.29
N PHE A 308 23.85 42.43 -62.97
CA PHE A 308 22.76 41.89 -63.79
C PHE A 308 23.12 40.77 -64.77
N ASP A 309 22.80 39.55 -64.36
CA ASP A 309 22.21 38.57 -65.27
C ASP A 309 20.98 37.96 -64.59
N ILE A 310 19.82 38.15 -65.22
CA ILE A 310 18.51 37.64 -64.80
C ILE A 310 18.38 36.24 -65.38
N HIS A 311 18.20 35.23 -64.53
CA HIS A 311 17.83 33.89 -64.99
C HIS A 311 16.34 33.86 -65.34
N GLU A 312 16.02 33.83 -66.62
CA GLU A 312 14.76 33.28 -67.14
C GLU A 312 14.88 31.75 -67.21
N ASP A 313 14.02 31.05 -66.49
CA ASP A 313 13.60 29.68 -66.82
C ASP A 313 12.10 29.55 -66.47
N GLN A 314 11.37 28.96 -67.41
CA GLN A 314 9.93 28.93 -67.53
C GLN A 314 9.30 27.70 -66.82
N ASP A 315 8.12 27.93 -66.22
CA ASP A 315 7.09 27.02 -65.72
C ASP A 315 7.32 26.22 -64.42
N ASP A 316 7.08 26.88 -63.30
CA ASP A 316 6.12 26.42 -62.27
C ASP A 316 5.61 27.63 -61.49
N SER A 317 4.29 27.83 -61.49
CA SER A 317 3.61 29.01 -60.96
C SER A 317 3.85 29.23 -59.46
N ILE A 318 4.67 30.22 -59.12
CA ILE A 318 4.61 30.92 -57.83
C ILE A 318 4.24 32.37 -58.14
N HIS A 319 3.06 32.76 -57.69
CA HIS A 319 2.52 34.12 -57.76
C HIS A 319 3.45 35.08 -57.00
N LEU A 320 4.34 35.79 -57.70
CA LEU A 320 5.19 36.83 -57.12
C LEU A 320 4.59 38.21 -57.40
N ASP A 321 3.37 38.41 -56.91
CA ASP A 321 2.85 39.76 -56.70
C ASP A 321 3.71 40.42 -55.61
N SER A 322 4.30 41.58 -55.92
CA SER A 322 4.42 42.76 -55.01
C SER A 322 5.73 43.57 -55.05
N ILE A 323 6.76 43.27 -55.86
CA ILE A 323 8.06 43.99 -55.68
C ILE A 323 8.55 44.84 -56.88
N TYR A 324 7.98 44.72 -58.10
CA TYR A 324 8.48 45.48 -59.27
C TYR A 324 7.43 46.27 -60.07
N SER A 325 6.28 46.62 -59.50
CA SER A 325 5.21 47.35 -60.22
C SER A 325 5.35 48.87 -60.28
N ASN A 326 6.40 49.47 -59.68
CA ASN A 326 6.39 50.92 -59.39
C ASN A 326 7.50 51.74 -60.07
N PHE A 327 8.05 51.29 -61.22
CA PHE A 327 8.96 52.13 -62.01
C PHE A 327 8.37 52.43 -63.38
N GLN A 328 7.70 53.58 -63.49
CA GLN A 328 7.20 54.14 -64.75
C GLN A 328 8.07 55.35 -65.09
N PRO A 329 9.01 55.27 -66.06
CA PRO A 329 9.74 56.45 -66.50
C PRO A 329 8.79 57.41 -67.24
N SER A 330 8.65 58.64 -66.74
CA SER A 330 7.93 59.71 -67.44
C SER A 330 8.79 60.17 -68.63
N LEU A 331 8.27 59.95 -69.83
CA LEU A 331 8.90 60.31 -71.10
C LEU A 331 8.38 61.67 -71.64
N ASP A 332 7.69 62.45 -70.81
CA ASP A 332 6.98 63.67 -71.22
C ASP A 332 7.91 64.88 -71.51
N GLN A 333 9.23 64.70 -71.38
CA GLN A 333 10.24 65.74 -71.66
C GLN A 333 11.28 65.33 -72.72
N ILE A 334 11.07 64.22 -73.44
CA ILE A 334 11.99 63.80 -74.51
C ILE A 334 11.42 64.21 -75.87
N ASP A 335 12.04 65.23 -76.47
CA ASP A 335 11.75 65.68 -77.82
C ASP A 335 12.31 64.68 -78.84
N SER A 336 11.41 63.90 -79.46
CA SER A 336 11.72 62.81 -80.38
C SER A 336 12.23 63.28 -81.75
N GLU A 337 12.22 64.58 -82.05
CA GLU A 337 12.75 65.14 -83.30
C GLU A 337 14.23 65.59 -83.20
N THR A 338 14.84 65.52 -82.01
CA THR A 338 16.25 65.89 -81.83
C THR A 338 17.23 64.78 -82.25
N GLN A 339 17.83 64.92 -83.44
CA GLN A 339 18.91 64.04 -83.90
C GLN A 339 20.24 64.38 -83.21
N ILE A 340 20.67 63.52 -82.27
CA ILE A 340 21.98 63.62 -81.63
C ILE A 340 23.06 63.08 -82.60
N LYS A 341 23.83 63.98 -83.23
CA LYS A 341 25.01 63.63 -84.03
C LYS A 341 26.27 63.67 -83.17
N ILE A 342 26.79 62.50 -82.82
CA ILE A 342 28.06 62.33 -82.10
C ILE A 342 29.18 62.22 -83.16
N GLN A 343 30.15 63.14 -83.14
CA GLN A 343 31.31 63.05 -84.03
C GLN A 343 32.22 61.88 -83.66
N ARG A 344 32.74 61.18 -84.66
CA ARG A 344 33.69 60.08 -84.47
C ARG A 344 35.08 60.67 -84.14
N PRO A 345 35.67 60.35 -82.98
CA PRO A 345 37.01 60.84 -82.64
C PRO A 345 38.06 60.19 -83.56
N GLN A 346 39.01 60.99 -84.05
CA GLN A 346 40.15 60.51 -84.82
C GLN A 346 41.31 60.14 -83.90
N VAL A 347 41.92 58.98 -84.15
CA VAL A 347 43.04 58.44 -83.37
C VAL A 347 44.34 58.95 -83.96
N LEU A 348 45.16 59.65 -83.17
CA LEU A 348 46.51 60.04 -83.55
C LEU A 348 47.46 58.84 -83.30
N MET A 349 48.06 58.31 -84.35
CA MET A 349 49.11 57.29 -84.24
C MET A 349 50.46 57.99 -84.14
N THR A 350 51.17 57.82 -83.03
CA THR A 350 52.59 58.19 -82.89
C THR A 350 53.46 56.95 -83.03
N SER A 351 54.32 56.94 -84.04
CA SER A 351 55.35 55.94 -84.29
C SER A 351 56.50 56.07 -83.29
N ILE A 352 56.98 54.93 -82.77
CA ILE A 352 58.37 54.42 -82.83
C ILE A 352 58.31 52.92 -82.51
#